data_AF-A0A6N7PQS3-F1
#
_entry.id   AF-A0A6N7PQS3-F1
#
_cell.length_a   1.000
_cell.length_b   1.000
_cell.length_c   1.000
_cell.angle_alpha   90.00
_cell.angle_beta   90.00
_cell.angle_gamma   90.00
#
_symmetry.space_group_name_H-M   'P 1'
#
loop_
_entity.id
_entity.type
_entity.pdbx_description
1 polymer ?
#
loop_
_entity_poly.entity_id
_entity_poly.type
_entity_poly.pdbx_seq_one_letter_code
_entity_poly.pdbx_strand_id
1 'polypeptide(L)'
;MSDEGERPSYDPAEVRRSITLCFSARDLRELAEGLGAAGLPEGRGIQDMAREVVRHFEKQGTLDRLVEALKQARPLMEWPAPLARSNAAAAAPAFPPPPPLAPLTPEPEAAPAPAPAPEPAAAPAPTLVEPAPAPPLVEPPRGPEAPLLRDPYAPVWPGTSAPREPTRPVDGRRFTLLFAIAAVVIVVASVGAFLIGRAGSDSSGPAPLLAGTDAMAKGERPLRESGPSRLAADAVRRSLGNLARGCDLPLGPNEEPGTELFQMAYDQCGMRPMIGRPPSAVRPTRPADSAGAPSGGGSGLFDPQPTLPPPNRAAPATQQQPRKTQAAPDKPALPDNTACVDRCSATQKQCNRGCGGEPKLSSEYGRWQQCQAQCLQSASRCRLACQ
;
A
#
# COMPACT_ATOMS: atom_id res chain seq x y z
N MET A 1 28.00 -32.02 -22.82
CA MET A 1 27.02 -30.93 -22.98
C MET A 1 25.85 -31.30 -22.10
N SER A 2 25.89 -30.86 -20.86
CA SER A 2 24.78 -31.08 -19.92
C SER A 2 23.69 -30.10 -20.34
N ASP A 3 22.57 -30.65 -20.77
CA ASP A 3 21.33 -29.91 -20.94
C ASP A 3 21.02 -29.30 -19.57
N GLU A 4 21.35 -28.03 -19.36
CA GLU A 4 20.88 -27.25 -18.22
C GLU A 4 19.38 -27.03 -18.45
N GLY A 5 18.62 -28.11 -18.24
CA GLY A 5 17.19 -28.16 -18.37
C GLY A 5 16.59 -26.97 -17.66
N GLU A 6 15.90 -26.15 -18.44
CA GLU A 6 15.34 -24.88 -18.04
C GLU A 6 14.44 -25.08 -16.83
N ARG A 7 14.93 -24.67 -15.65
CA ARG A 7 14.21 -24.91 -14.41
C ARG A 7 12.91 -24.10 -14.41
N PRO A 8 11.78 -24.71 -14.02
CA PRO A 8 10.52 -23.98 -13.89
C PRO A 8 10.72 -22.78 -12.96
N SER A 9 10.23 -21.61 -13.37
CA SER A 9 10.31 -20.40 -12.56
C SER A 9 8.90 -20.01 -12.12
N TYR A 10 8.65 -19.98 -10.82
CA TYR A 10 7.37 -19.51 -10.27
C TYR A 10 7.48 -18.02 -9.92
N ASP A 11 6.37 -17.27 -10.05
CA ASP A 11 6.32 -15.88 -9.58
C ASP A 11 6.31 -15.84 -8.03
N PRO A 12 7.36 -15.30 -7.37
CA PRO A 12 7.40 -15.23 -5.91
C PRO A 12 6.27 -14.37 -5.33
N ALA A 13 5.72 -13.40 -6.07
CA ALA A 13 4.58 -12.61 -5.59
C ALA A 13 3.29 -13.43 -5.50
N GLU A 14 3.03 -14.28 -6.49
CA GLU A 14 1.87 -15.16 -6.50
C GLU A 14 1.95 -16.27 -5.45
N VAL A 15 3.14 -16.88 -5.29
CA VAL A 15 3.39 -17.88 -4.23
C VAL A 15 3.17 -17.26 -2.84
N ARG A 16 3.66 -16.04 -2.58
CA ARG A 16 3.43 -15.33 -1.30
C ARG A 16 1.96 -15.09 -1.00
N ARG A 17 1.18 -14.66 -2.01
CA ARG A 17 -0.27 -14.45 -1.88
C ARG A 17 -0.98 -15.74 -1.54
N SER A 18 -0.66 -16.81 -2.26
CA SER A 18 -1.24 -18.14 -2.07
C SER A 18 -0.95 -18.70 -0.67
N ILE A 19 0.29 -18.59 -0.20
CA ILE A 19 0.68 -18.98 1.17
C ILE A 19 -0.15 -18.23 2.21
N THR A 20 -0.29 -16.92 2.05
CA THR A 20 -0.97 -16.09 3.06
C THR A 20 -2.47 -16.39 3.15
N LEU A 21 -3.08 -16.88 2.08
CA LEU A 21 -4.49 -17.27 2.07
C LEU A 21 -4.73 -18.65 2.69
N CYS A 22 -3.75 -19.55 2.65
CA CYS A 22 -3.99 -20.98 2.87
C CYS A 22 -3.31 -21.56 4.12
N PHE A 23 -2.38 -20.84 4.71
CA PHE A 23 -1.61 -21.28 5.87
C PHE A 23 -1.87 -20.37 7.06
N SER A 24 -1.73 -20.89 8.27
CA SER A 24 -1.51 -20.06 9.45
C SER A 24 -0.02 -19.78 9.61
N ALA A 25 0.33 -18.77 10.41
CA ALA A 25 1.75 -18.47 10.71
C ALA A 25 2.45 -19.65 11.42
N ARG A 26 1.71 -20.47 12.17
CA ARG A 26 2.26 -21.66 12.82
C ARG A 26 2.54 -22.77 11.79
N ASP A 27 1.58 -23.09 10.95
CA ASP A 27 1.74 -24.14 9.93
C ASP A 27 2.89 -23.82 8.98
N LEU A 28 3.02 -22.55 8.60
CA LEU A 28 4.08 -22.10 7.71
C LEU A 28 5.47 -22.24 8.35
N ARG A 29 5.57 -22.04 9.67
CA ARG A 29 6.81 -22.23 10.42
C ARG A 29 7.19 -23.70 10.51
N GLU A 30 6.24 -24.56 10.88
CA GLU A 30 6.46 -26.01 10.95
C GLU A 30 6.87 -26.56 9.58
N LEU A 31 6.25 -26.07 8.50
CA LEU A 31 6.61 -26.42 7.12
C LEU A 31 8.01 -25.91 6.73
N ALA A 32 8.36 -24.67 7.10
CA ALA A 32 9.68 -24.11 6.82
C ALA A 32 10.79 -24.86 7.59
N GLU A 33 10.56 -25.20 8.86
CA GLU A 33 11.47 -26.01 9.67
C GLU A 33 11.64 -27.42 9.09
N GLY A 34 10.55 -28.06 8.66
CA GLY A 34 10.60 -29.38 8.00
C GLY A 34 11.38 -29.37 6.67
N LEU A 35 11.46 -28.22 6.00
CA LEU A 35 12.26 -28.03 4.80
C LEU A 35 13.71 -27.58 5.07
N GLY A 36 14.09 -27.41 6.35
CA GLY A 36 15.44 -27.00 6.75
C GLY A 36 15.67 -25.48 6.77
N ALA A 37 14.62 -24.67 6.59
CA ALA A 37 14.68 -23.22 6.71
C ALA A 37 14.55 -22.76 8.18
N ALA A 38 15.42 -23.29 9.04
CA ALA A 38 15.46 -22.92 10.44
C ALA A 38 15.98 -21.47 10.61
N GLY A 39 15.48 -20.78 11.64
CA GLY A 39 15.96 -19.43 11.99
C GLY A 39 15.35 -18.28 11.19
N LEU A 40 14.20 -18.51 10.53
CA LEU A 40 13.40 -17.41 10.01
C LEU A 40 12.97 -16.50 11.17
N PRO A 41 13.09 -15.16 11.02
CA PRO A 41 12.68 -14.25 12.07
C PRO A 41 11.20 -14.42 12.38
N GLU A 42 10.84 -14.39 13.67
CA GLU A 42 9.44 -14.30 14.08
C GLU A 42 8.88 -12.93 13.65
N GLY A 43 8.39 -12.86 12.42
CA GLY A 43 7.83 -11.66 11.83
C GLY A 43 6.54 -11.21 12.54
N ARG A 44 6.18 -9.94 12.36
CA ARG A 44 4.98 -9.31 12.96
C ARG A 44 3.66 -9.74 12.30
N GLY A 45 3.62 -10.91 11.67
CA GLY A 45 2.43 -11.43 11.00
C GLY A 45 2.75 -12.41 9.88
N ILE A 46 1.68 -13.03 9.37
CA ILE A 46 1.78 -14.06 8.33
C ILE A 46 2.33 -13.55 7.00
N GLN A 47 2.02 -12.31 6.62
CA GLN A 47 2.50 -11.68 5.38
C GLN A 47 4.02 -11.56 5.36
N ASP A 48 4.62 -11.15 6.48
CA ASP A 48 6.08 -11.02 6.61
C ASP A 48 6.74 -12.40 6.63
N MET A 49 6.13 -13.37 7.31
CA MET A 49 6.63 -14.73 7.34
C MET A 49 6.59 -15.39 5.96
N ALA A 50 5.48 -15.27 5.23
CA ALA A 50 5.37 -15.75 3.85
C ALA A 50 6.42 -15.10 2.94
N ARG A 51 6.67 -13.80 3.13
CA ARG A 51 7.71 -13.08 2.38
C ARG A 51 9.11 -13.61 2.67
N GLU A 52 9.46 -13.82 3.94
CA GLU A 52 10.80 -14.30 4.33
C GLU A 52 11.02 -15.76 3.94
N VAL A 53 10.00 -16.64 4.05
CA VAL A 53 10.06 -18.02 3.57
C VAL A 53 10.34 -18.04 2.07
N VAL A 54 9.50 -17.37 1.26
CA VAL A 54 9.69 -17.35 -0.20
C VAL A 54 11.05 -16.77 -0.57
N ARG A 55 11.48 -15.67 0.08
CA ARG A 55 12.80 -15.07 -0.15
C ARG A 55 13.96 -16.01 0.22
N HIS A 56 13.79 -16.84 1.24
CA HIS A 56 14.81 -17.82 1.65
C HIS A 56 15.01 -18.90 0.56
N PHE A 57 13.92 -19.49 0.07
CA PHE A 57 13.99 -20.51 -0.99
C PHE A 57 14.35 -19.92 -2.36
N GLU A 58 13.98 -18.67 -2.63
CA GLU A 58 14.39 -17.94 -3.84
C GLU A 58 15.91 -17.74 -3.87
N LYS A 59 16.51 -17.31 -2.76
CA LYS A 59 17.98 -17.17 -2.65
C LYS A 59 18.73 -18.48 -2.82
N GLN A 60 18.11 -19.61 -2.46
CA GLN A 60 18.69 -20.94 -2.63
C GLN A 60 18.43 -21.54 -4.02
N GLY A 61 17.57 -20.92 -4.83
CA GLY A 61 17.13 -21.50 -6.10
C GLY A 61 16.32 -22.80 -5.92
N THR A 62 15.65 -22.97 -4.78
CA THR A 62 14.89 -24.17 -4.39
C THR A 62 13.39 -23.88 -4.25
N LEU A 63 12.89 -22.89 -4.99
CA LEU A 63 11.49 -22.47 -4.92
C LEU A 63 10.53 -23.58 -5.33
N ASP A 64 10.93 -24.42 -6.28
CA ASP A 64 10.15 -25.58 -6.74
C ASP A 64 9.87 -26.55 -5.59
N ARG A 65 10.89 -26.83 -4.77
CA ARG A 65 10.78 -27.69 -3.58
C ARG A 65 9.81 -27.13 -2.55
N LEU A 66 9.79 -25.80 -2.37
CA LEU A 66 8.81 -25.15 -1.50
C LEU A 66 7.39 -25.33 -2.04
N VAL A 67 7.18 -25.10 -3.34
CA VAL A 67 5.85 -25.23 -3.96
C VAL A 67 5.35 -26.68 -3.93
N GLU A 68 6.22 -27.67 -4.13
CA GLU A 68 5.87 -29.09 -3.97
C GLU A 68 5.45 -29.44 -2.54
N ALA A 69 6.18 -28.96 -1.52
CA ALA A 69 5.82 -29.18 -0.13
C ALA A 69 4.49 -28.50 0.24
N LEU A 70 4.25 -27.30 -0.30
CA LEU A 70 2.99 -26.59 -0.15
C LEU A 70 1.81 -27.34 -0.80
N LYS A 71 2.02 -27.91 -2.00
CA LYS A 71 1.06 -28.80 -2.68
C LYS A 71 0.73 -30.04 -1.85
N GLN A 72 1.74 -30.66 -1.23
CA GLN A 72 1.53 -31.82 -0.36
C GLN A 72 0.74 -31.46 0.91
N ALA A 73 1.01 -30.31 1.53
CA ALA A 73 0.31 -29.87 2.74
C ALA A 73 -1.15 -29.42 2.48
N ARG A 74 -1.44 -28.90 1.28
CA ARG A 74 -2.76 -28.42 0.87
C ARG A 74 -3.06 -28.83 -0.58
N PRO A 75 -3.47 -30.09 -0.82
CA PRO A 75 -3.66 -30.63 -2.17
C PRO A 75 -4.91 -30.08 -2.88
N LEU A 76 -5.89 -29.57 -2.12
CA LEU A 76 -7.13 -29.02 -2.68
C LEU A 76 -6.97 -27.59 -3.22
N MET A 77 -5.79 -26.97 -3.07
CA MET A 77 -5.57 -25.59 -3.45
C MET A 77 -4.87 -25.50 -4.82
N GLU A 78 -5.35 -24.62 -5.69
CA GLU A 78 -4.74 -24.34 -6.98
C GLU A 78 -3.47 -23.51 -6.81
N TRP A 79 -2.33 -24.19 -6.76
CA TRP A 79 -1.03 -23.56 -6.67
C TRP A 79 -0.61 -22.92 -8.01
N PRO A 80 0.13 -21.79 -7.97
CA PRO A 80 0.59 -21.11 -9.18
C PRO A 80 1.25 -22.10 -10.13
N ALA A 81 0.89 -22.05 -11.41
CA ALA A 81 1.61 -22.82 -12.41
C ALA A 81 3.04 -22.27 -12.52
N PRO A 82 4.06 -23.12 -12.74
CA PRO A 82 5.36 -22.62 -13.11
C PRO A 82 5.15 -21.76 -14.35
N LEU A 83 5.70 -20.54 -14.34
CA LEU A 83 5.75 -19.73 -15.54
C LEU A 83 6.60 -20.53 -16.51
N ALA A 84 5.95 -21.28 -17.41
CA ALA A 84 6.56 -21.78 -18.60
C ALA A 84 7.14 -20.53 -19.23
N ARG A 85 8.46 -20.36 -19.08
CA ARG A 85 9.20 -19.16 -19.46
C ARG A 85 8.78 -18.94 -20.88
N SER A 86 7.88 -17.98 -21.05
CA SER A 86 7.10 -17.98 -22.27
C SER A 86 8.14 -17.67 -23.32
N ASN A 87 8.34 -18.59 -24.25
CA ASN A 87 9.04 -18.38 -25.51
C ASN A 87 8.28 -17.34 -26.37
N ALA A 88 7.66 -16.34 -25.73
CA ALA A 88 7.06 -15.16 -26.31
C ALA A 88 8.12 -14.21 -26.89
N ALA A 89 9.42 -14.46 -26.65
CA ALA A 89 10.50 -13.83 -27.42
C ALA A 89 10.83 -14.58 -28.73
N ALA A 90 10.37 -15.83 -28.93
CA ALA A 90 10.63 -16.61 -30.15
C ALA A 90 9.46 -16.62 -31.16
N ALA A 91 8.34 -15.96 -30.83
CA ALA A 91 7.24 -15.76 -31.76
C ALA A 91 6.73 -14.32 -31.68
N ALA A 92 7.63 -13.35 -31.94
CA ALA A 92 7.17 -12.24 -32.76
C ALA A 92 6.56 -12.90 -34.01
N PRO A 93 5.31 -12.61 -34.39
CA PRO A 93 4.86 -13.01 -35.71
C PRO A 93 5.86 -12.39 -36.67
N ALA A 94 6.72 -13.23 -37.26
CA ALA A 94 7.44 -12.84 -38.45
C ALA A 94 6.34 -12.36 -39.38
N PHE A 95 6.26 -11.04 -39.57
CA PHE A 95 5.43 -10.48 -40.62
C PHE A 95 5.78 -11.30 -41.85
N PRO A 96 4.83 -12.07 -42.42
CA PRO A 96 5.12 -12.73 -43.68
C PRO A 96 5.56 -11.61 -44.64
N PRO A 97 6.67 -11.77 -45.36
CA PRO A 97 7.03 -10.80 -46.39
C PRO A 97 5.81 -10.60 -47.29
N PRO A 98 5.50 -9.36 -47.72
CA PRO A 98 4.34 -9.08 -48.53
C PRO A 98 4.34 -10.02 -49.74
N PRO A 99 3.25 -10.75 -50.01
CA PRO A 99 3.21 -11.65 -51.14
C PRO A 99 3.36 -10.83 -52.43
N PRO A 100 4.19 -11.26 -53.40
CA PRO A 100 4.14 -10.69 -54.73
C PRO A 100 2.73 -10.90 -55.30
N LEU A 101 2.13 -9.81 -55.77
CA LEU A 101 0.83 -9.80 -56.43
C LEU A 101 0.85 -10.81 -57.59
N ALA A 102 0.13 -11.91 -57.41
CA ALA A 102 -0.08 -12.93 -58.44
C ALA A 102 -1.60 -13.20 -58.59
N PRO A 103 -2.04 -13.64 -59.79
CA PRO A 103 -3.39 -13.43 -60.27
C PRO A 103 -4.40 -14.43 -59.71
N LEU A 104 -5.64 -13.95 -59.64
CA LEU A 104 -6.87 -14.71 -59.39
C LEU A 104 -6.90 -16.05 -60.15
N THR A 105 -7.08 -17.15 -59.42
CA THR A 105 -7.55 -18.46 -59.93
C THR A 105 -8.12 -19.28 -58.76
N PRO A 106 -8.99 -20.27 -59.00
CA PRO A 106 -10.26 -20.39 -58.30
C PRO A 106 -10.27 -21.44 -57.17
N GLU A 107 -11.22 -21.18 -56.26
CA GLU A 107 -11.92 -22.09 -55.33
C GLU A 107 -11.74 -23.60 -55.57
N PRO A 108 -11.22 -24.34 -54.57
CA PRO A 108 -11.46 -25.76 -54.42
C PRO A 108 -12.35 -26.02 -53.19
N GLU A 109 -13.57 -26.41 -53.50
CA GLU A 109 -14.23 -27.65 -53.09
C GLU A 109 -14.19 -28.10 -51.62
N ALA A 110 -15.41 -28.22 -51.09
CA ALA A 110 -15.80 -28.64 -49.76
C ALA A 110 -15.21 -29.98 -49.31
N ALA A 111 -14.79 -30.04 -48.04
CA ALA A 111 -14.54 -31.26 -47.29
C ALA A 111 -15.43 -31.31 -46.02
N PRO A 112 -15.83 -32.51 -45.57
CA PRO A 112 -17.08 -32.74 -44.86
C PRO A 112 -17.00 -32.51 -43.35
N ALA A 113 -18.17 -32.23 -42.77
CA ALA A 113 -18.41 -32.01 -41.35
C ALA A 113 -18.01 -33.23 -40.48
N PRO A 114 -17.32 -33.03 -39.34
CA PRO A 114 -17.11 -34.08 -38.36
C PRO A 114 -18.39 -34.35 -37.54
N ALA A 115 -18.62 -35.63 -37.28
CA ALA A 115 -19.77 -36.21 -36.59
C ALA A 115 -19.92 -35.75 -35.12
N PRO A 116 -21.14 -35.80 -34.56
CA PRO A 116 -21.40 -35.47 -33.16
C PRO A 116 -20.78 -36.51 -32.21
N ALA A 117 -20.08 -36.03 -31.20
CA ALA A 117 -19.53 -36.83 -30.12
C ALA A 117 -20.65 -37.41 -29.21
N PRO A 118 -20.49 -38.62 -28.65
CA PRO A 118 -21.48 -39.25 -27.79
C PRO A 118 -21.58 -38.59 -26.41
N GLU A 119 -22.82 -38.45 -25.94
CA GLU A 119 -23.21 -38.09 -24.59
C GLU A 119 -22.51 -38.96 -23.53
N PRO A 120 -21.85 -38.38 -22.52
CA PRO A 120 -21.44 -39.11 -21.33
C PRO A 120 -22.66 -39.45 -20.48
N ALA A 121 -22.84 -40.75 -20.26
CA ALA A 121 -23.87 -41.36 -19.44
C ALA A 121 -23.97 -40.74 -18.03
N ALA A 122 -25.22 -40.54 -17.60
CA ALA A 122 -25.61 -40.08 -16.28
C ALA A 122 -24.91 -40.86 -15.16
N ALA A 123 -24.19 -40.14 -14.31
CA ALA A 123 -23.71 -40.67 -13.04
C ALA A 123 -24.92 -40.96 -12.11
N PRO A 124 -24.92 -42.09 -11.37
CA PRO A 124 -25.97 -42.39 -10.42
C PRO A 124 -25.97 -41.37 -9.27
N ALA A 125 -27.16 -40.89 -8.92
CA ALA A 125 -27.39 -39.97 -7.82
C ALA A 125 -26.86 -40.56 -6.48
N PRO A 126 -26.24 -39.76 -5.61
CA PRO A 126 -25.89 -40.21 -4.28
C PRO A 126 -27.15 -40.44 -3.46
N THR A 127 -27.32 -41.68 -2.99
CA THR A 127 -28.36 -42.08 -2.03
C THR A 127 -28.22 -41.23 -0.77
N LEU A 128 -29.26 -40.47 -0.46
CA LEU A 128 -29.37 -39.67 0.75
C LEU A 128 -29.47 -40.62 1.95
N VAL A 129 -28.35 -40.83 2.65
CA VAL A 129 -28.34 -41.57 3.92
C VAL A 129 -28.93 -40.66 4.99
N GLU A 130 -30.12 -41.02 5.43
CA GLU A 130 -30.83 -40.41 6.55
C GLU A 130 -29.97 -40.53 7.83
N PRO A 131 -29.61 -39.41 8.49
CA PRO A 131 -28.79 -39.46 9.70
C PRO A 131 -29.57 -40.10 10.84
N ALA A 132 -28.97 -41.13 11.44
CA ALA A 132 -29.49 -41.82 12.60
C ALA A 132 -29.83 -40.85 13.75
N PRO A 133 -30.90 -41.12 14.54
CA PRO A 133 -31.31 -40.27 15.64
C PRO A 133 -30.20 -40.16 16.69
N ALA A 134 -29.88 -38.92 17.08
CA ALA A 134 -28.90 -38.63 18.11
C ALA A 134 -29.29 -39.30 19.45
N PRO A 135 -28.35 -39.89 20.20
CA PRO A 135 -28.63 -40.43 21.51
C PRO A 135 -29.08 -39.31 22.47
N PRO A 136 -29.97 -39.60 23.44
CA PRO A 136 -30.43 -38.62 24.40
C PRO A 136 -29.25 -38.08 25.21
N LEU A 137 -29.15 -36.74 25.25
CA LEU A 137 -28.19 -36.01 26.06
C LEU A 137 -28.50 -36.27 27.54
N VAL A 138 -27.76 -37.19 28.15
CA VAL A 138 -27.82 -37.43 29.60
C VAL A 138 -27.13 -36.25 30.27
N GLU A 139 -27.93 -35.39 30.91
CA GLU A 139 -27.45 -34.28 31.73
C GLU A 139 -26.67 -34.85 32.93
N PRO A 140 -25.37 -34.54 33.08
CA PRO A 140 -24.58 -35.08 34.17
C PRO A 140 -25.08 -34.54 35.52
N PRO A 141 -25.04 -35.35 36.59
CA PRO A 141 -25.54 -34.97 37.91
C PRO A 141 -24.79 -33.74 38.43
N ARG A 142 -25.55 -32.71 38.83
CA ARG A 142 -25.03 -31.50 39.48
C ARG A 142 -24.31 -31.91 40.77
N GLY A 143 -22.99 -31.79 40.76
CA GLY A 143 -22.17 -31.92 41.96
C GLY A 143 -22.43 -30.77 42.95
N PRO A 144 -22.05 -30.95 44.22
CA PRO A 144 -22.27 -29.96 45.29
C PRO A 144 -21.59 -28.63 44.95
N GLU A 145 -22.36 -27.54 45.06
CA GLU A 145 -21.91 -26.17 44.80
C GLU A 145 -20.64 -25.86 45.59
N ALA A 146 -19.55 -25.60 44.86
CA ALA A 146 -18.34 -25.06 45.45
C ALA A 146 -18.62 -23.65 45.99
N PRO A 147 -18.06 -23.27 47.16
CA PRO A 147 -18.25 -21.94 47.73
C PRO A 147 -17.78 -20.87 46.74
N LEU A 148 -18.70 -19.97 46.37
CA LEU A 148 -18.44 -18.85 45.46
C LEU A 148 -17.32 -17.96 46.02
N LEU A 149 -16.12 -18.13 45.47
CA LEU A 149 -15.00 -17.23 45.67
C LEU A 149 -15.35 -15.90 44.99
N ARG A 150 -15.81 -14.94 45.78
CA ARG A 150 -16.25 -13.62 45.32
C ARG A 150 -15.02 -12.86 44.82
N ASP A 151 -14.87 -12.75 43.51
CA ASP A 151 -13.76 -12.07 42.87
C ASP A 151 -13.79 -10.56 43.20
N PRO A 152 -12.81 -10.01 43.94
CA PRO A 152 -12.79 -8.59 44.34
C PRO A 152 -12.62 -7.63 43.16
N TYR A 153 -12.41 -8.12 41.93
CA TYR A 153 -12.21 -7.31 40.73
C TYR A 153 -13.33 -7.42 39.69
N ALA A 154 -14.43 -8.12 39.97
CA ALA A 154 -15.57 -8.16 39.04
C ALA A 154 -16.20 -6.75 38.89
N PRO A 155 -16.35 -6.22 37.65
CA PRO A 155 -16.92 -4.89 37.45
C PRO A 155 -18.39 -4.84 37.88
N VAL A 156 -18.67 -3.94 38.82
CA VAL A 156 -20.01 -3.63 39.32
C VAL A 156 -20.84 -3.02 38.19
N TRP A 157 -21.96 -3.67 37.86
CA TRP A 157 -22.95 -3.16 36.90
C TRP A 157 -23.54 -1.82 37.40
N PRO A 158 -23.79 -0.84 36.52
CA PRO A 158 -24.39 0.42 36.92
C PRO A 158 -25.86 0.19 37.35
N GLY A 159 -26.11 0.28 38.66
CA GLY A 159 -27.45 0.12 39.24
C GLY A 159 -27.49 0.00 40.77
N THR A 160 -26.39 -0.38 41.43
CA THR A 160 -26.32 -0.52 42.90
C THR A 160 -25.10 0.19 43.49
N SER A 161 -25.05 1.52 43.45
CA SER A 161 -23.98 2.27 44.12
C SER A 161 -24.36 2.60 45.56
N ALA A 162 -23.68 1.94 46.51
CA ALA A 162 -23.50 2.49 47.85
C ALA A 162 -22.58 3.73 47.78
N PRO A 163 -22.70 4.70 48.71
CA PRO A 163 -21.98 5.96 48.66
C PRO A 163 -20.47 5.72 48.79
N ARG A 164 -19.70 6.20 47.81
CA ARG A 164 -18.24 6.03 47.76
C ARG A 164 -17.55 7.30 48.27
N GLU A 165 -16.65 7.13 49.23
CA GLU A 165 -15.83 8.19 49.83
C GLU A 165 -14.97 8.92 48.77
N PRO A 166 -14.81 10.26 48.89
CA PRO A 166 -14.09 11.07 47.92
C PRO A 166 -12.57 10.83 47.99
N THR A 167 -12.00 10.27 46.92
CA THR A 167 -10.55 10.19 46.73
C THR A 167 -9.96 11.57 46.41
N ARG A 168 -8.87 11.92 47.11
CA ARG A 168 -8.19 13.21 47.06
C ARG A 168 -7.74 13.62 45.64
N PRO A 169 -7.83 14.92 45.29
CA PRO A 169 -7.38 15.43 44.00
C PRO A 169 -5.86 15.33 43.87
N VAL A 170 -5.39 14.82 42.74
CA VAL A 170 -3.96 14.78 42.41
C VAL A 170 -3.58 16.08 41.71
N ASP A 171 -2.63 16.83 42.29
CA ASP A 171 -2.15 18.11 41.78
C ASP A 171 -1.46 17.97 40.42
N GLY A 172 -2.15 18.39 39.36
CA GLY A 172 -1.62 18.41 37.98
C GLY A 172 -0.35 19.25 37.80
N ARG A 173 -0.04 20.15 38.74
CA ARG A 173 1.13 21.04 38.71
C ARG A 173 2.47 20.29 38.83
N ARG A 174 2.48 19.12 39.48
CA ARG A 174 3.71 18.31 39.63
C ARG A 174 4.10 17.60 38.33
N PHE A 175 3.12 17.23 37.50
CA PHE A 175 3.40 16.58 36.21
C PHE A 175 3.97 17.57 35.19
N THR A 176 3.45 18.79 35.13
CA THR A 176 3.95 19.82 34.20
C THR A 176 5.43 20.16 34.47
N LEU A 177 5.84 20.16 35.73
CA LEU A 177 7.22 20.45 36.12
C LEU A 177 8.18 19.31 35.73
N LEU A 178 7.75 18.05 35.84
CA LEU A 178 8.55 16.90 35.40
C LEU A 178 8.74 16.89 33.87
N PHE A 179 7.71 17.22 33.10
CA PHE A 179 7.84 17.32 31.63
C PHE A 179 8.75 18.48 31.20
N ALA A 180 8.69 19.62 31.89
CA ALA A 180 9.57 20.74 31.60
C ALA A 180 11.05 20.41 31.85
N ILE A 181 11.37 19.70 32.95
CA ILE A 181 12.74 19.26 33.24
C ILE A 181 13.23 18.28 32.17
N ALA A 182 12.40 17.30 31.78
CA ALA A 182 12.77 16.33 30.76
C ALA A 182 13.08 16.98 29.40
N ALA A 183 12.29 17.98 28.99
CA ALA A 183 12.52 18.72 27.75
C ALA A 183 13.85 19.48 27.77
N VAL A 184 14.20 20.13 28.89
CA VAL A 184 15.47 20.86 29.03
C VAL A 184 16.66 19.90 28.94
N VAL A 185 16.61 18.74 29.58
CA VAL A 185 17.69 17.75 29.54
C VAL A 185 17.94 17.26 28.11
N ILE A 186 16.88 17.02 27.33
CA ILE A 186 17.01 16.59 25.93
C ILE A 186 17.69 17.68 25.08
N VAL A 187 17.29 18.94 25.25
CA VAL A 187 17.89 20.07 24.52
C VAL A 187 19.38 20.19 24.86
N VAL A 188 19.74 20.16 26.15
CA VAL A 188 21.15 20.23 26.58
C VAL A 188 21.99 19.08 26.02
N ALA A 189 21.46 17.85 26.03
CA ALA A 189 22.16 16.69 25.46
C ALA A 189 22.38 16.83 23.94
N SER A 190 21.37 17.31 23.22
CA SER A 190 21.48 17.53 21.77
C SER A 190 22.47 18.65 21.39
N VAL A 191 22.51 19.74 22.16
CA VAL A 191 23.49 20.82 21.96
C VAL A 191 24.92 20.35 22.29
N GLY A 192 25.09 19.57 23.37
CA GLY A 192 26.39 18.99 23.73
C GLY A 192 26.96 18.08 22.64
N ALA A 193 26.13 17.20 22.07
CA ALA A 193 26.53 16.34 20.96
C ALA A 193 26.92 17.16 19.70
N PHE A 194 26.20 18.26 19.42
CA PHE A 194 26.48 19.13 18.28
C PHE A 194 27.80 19.90 18.43
N LEU A 195 28.11 20.39 19.64
CA LEU A 195 29.36 21.12 19.89
C LEU A 195 30.60 20.22 19.84
N ILE A 196 30.50 18.98 20.34
CA ILE A 196 31.59 17.99 20.22
C ILE A 196 31.84 17.63 18.74
N GLY A 197 30.79 17.58 17.91
CA GLY A 197 30.90 17.33 16.48
C GLY A 197 31.54 18.48 15.68
N ARG A 198 31.47 19.73 16.17
CA ARG A 198 32.03 20.90 15.47
C ARG A 198 33.44 21.30 15.90
N ALA A 199 33.90 20.92 17.08
CA ALA A 199 35.25 21.25 17.53
C ALA A 199 36.37 20.39 16.88
N GLY A 200 36.02 19.37 16.09
CA GLY A 200 36.98 18.46 15.44
C GLY A 200 37.40 18.82 14.02
N SER A 201 36.94 19.92 13.44
CA SER A 201 37.17 20.23 12.01
C SER A 201 38.34 21.18 11.70
N ASP A 202 38.96 21.81 12.69
CA ASP A 202 40.09 22.73 12.47
C ASP A 202 41.28 22.39 13.38
N SER A 203 42.18 21.52 12.92
CA SER A 203 43.56 21.44 13.43
C SER A 203 44.47 20.78 12.40
N SER A 204 44.96 21.60 11.47
CA SER A 204 46.24 21.41 10.80
C SER A 204 47.34 21.92 11.73
N GLY A 205 48.02 21.00 12.43
CA GLY A 205 49.22 21.25 13.22
C GLY A 205 50.15 20.03 13.15
N PRO A 206 51.48 20.22 13.04
CA PRO A 206 52.42 19.17 12.65
C PRO A 206 52.66 18.14 13.77
N ALA A 207 52.53 16.87 13.42
CA ALA A 207 52.89 15.75 14.27
C ALA A 207 54.41 15.59 14.41
N PRO A 208 54.89 14.98 15.51
CA PRO A 208 56.04 14.08 15.45
C PRO A 208 55.57 12.62 15.59
N LEU A 209 55.69 11.92 14.46
CA LEU A 209 56.25 10.57 14.30
C LEU A 209 56.14 9.60 15.49
N LEU A 210 55.30 8.56 15.31
CA LEU A 210 55.67 7.16 15.52
C LEU A 210 54.68 6.23 14.79
N ALA A 211 55.20 5.55 13.76
CA ALA A 211 54.74 4.30 13.09
C ALA A 211 53.23 4.17 12.77
N GLY A 212 52.76 4.37 11.53
CA GLY A 212 52.97 3.46 10.38
C GLY A 212 51.94 2.30 10.48
N THR A 213 50.86 2.24 9.70
CA THR A 213 50.81 2.25 8.23
C THR A 213 49.39 2.50 7.68
N ASP A 214 49.35 3.29 6.61
CA ASP A 214 48.47 3.28 5.43
C ASP A 214 46.94 3.53 5.50
N ALA A 215 46.62 4.74 4.99
CA ALA A 215 45.55 5.07 4.04
C ALA A 215 44.07 4.93 4.45
N MET A 216 43.47 6.05 4.88
CA MET A 216 42.08 6.37 4.53
C MET A 216 41.92 7.83 4.16
N ALA A 217 41.68 8.05 2.87
CA ALA A 217 41.17 9.30 2.33
C ALA A 217 39.75 9.54 2.87
N LYS A 218 39.51 10.76 3.37
CA LYS A 218 38.21 11.48 3.41
C LYS A 218 36.96 10.59 3.49
N GLY A 219 36.75 9.95 4.64
CA GLY A 219 35.65 9.02 4.86
C GLY A 219 34.32 9.73 5.12
N GLU A 220 33.45 9.79 4.10
CA GLU A 220 32.07 9.36 4.31
C GLU A 220 32.15 8.02 5.02
N ARG A 221 31.73 7.95 6.28
CA ARG A 221 31.67 6.67 6.99
C ARG A 221 30.80 5.75 6.11
N PRO A 222 31.30 4.60 5.64
CA PRO A 222 30.50 3.69 4.85
C PRO A 222 29.26 3.35 5.66
N LEU A 223 28.12 3.88 5.21
CA LEU A 223 26.83 3.59 5.79
C LEU A 223 26.69 2.07 5.71
N ARG A 224 26.65 1.38 6.85
CA ARG A 224 26.59 -0.09 6.91
C ARG A 224 25.56 -0.58 5.89
N GLU A 225 26.03 -1.41 4.97
CA GLU A 225 25.35 -1.77 3.72
C GLU A 225 23.98 -2.43 3.95
N SER A 226 23.71 -2.91 5.17
CA SER A 226 22.54 -3.68 5.55
C SER A 226 21.88 -3.20 6.87
N GLY A 227 21.88 -1.89 7.14
CA GLY A 227 21.20 -1.32 8.32
C GLY A 227 19.69 -1.10 8.14
N PRO A 228 18.89 -1.15 9.23
CA PRO A 228 17.45 -0.80 9.19
C PRO A 228 17.19 0.63 8.71
N SER A 229 18.14 1.54 8.90
CA SER A 229 18.11 2.90 8.35
C SER A 229 18.16 2.92 6.82
N ARG A 230 18.92 2.03 6.18
CA ARG A 230 18.96 1.91 4.72
C ARG A 230 17.66 1.34 4.17
N LEU A 231 17.06 0.39 4.88
CA LEU A 231 15.76 -0.19 4.51
C LEU A 231 14.64 0.86 4.62
N ALA A 232 14.68 1.71 5.64
CA ALA A 232 13.79 2.85 5.77
C ALA A 232 14.02 3.88 4.64
N ALA A 233 15.28 4.21 4.33
CA ALA A 233 15.61 5.13 3.24
C ALA A 233 15.14 4.61 1.86
N ASP A 234 15.32 3.31 1.59
CA ASP A 234 14.83 2.67 0.36
C ASP A 234 13.30 2.63 0.30
N ALA A 235 12.62 2.40 1.42
CA ALA A 235 11.16 2.44 1.49
C ALA A 235 10.63 3.85 1.18
N VAL A 236 11.27 4.88 1.74
CA VAL A 236 10.95 6.28 1.44
C VAL A 236 11.23 6.59 -0.02
N ARG A 237 12.38 6.18 -0.57
CA ARG A 237 12.75 6.39 -1.99
C ARG A 237 11.74 5.75 -2.95
N ARG A 238 11.25 4.54 -2.65
CA ARG A 238 10.19 3.89 -3.44
C ARG A 238 8.84 4.60 -3.31
N SER A 239 8.48 5.04 -2.09
CA SER A 239 7.24 5.80 -1.89
C SER A 239 7.24 7.10 -2.68
N LEU A 240 8.38 7.79 -2.73
CA LEU A 240 8.60 9.00 -3.52
C LEU A 240 8.50 8.74 -5.02
N GLY A 241 9.14 7.68 -5.51
CA GLY A 241 9.04 7.31 -6.92
C GLY A 241 7.60 7.01 -7.35
N ASN A 242 6.80 6.39 -6.47
CA ASN A 242 5.38 6.15 -6.74
C ASN A 242 4.55 7.43 -6.70
N LEU A 243 4.83 8.32 -5.75
CA LEU A 243 4.13 9.59 -5.59
C LEU A 243 4.43 10.51 -6.78
N ALA A 244 5.69 10.56 -7.22
CA ALA A 244 6.09 11.37 -8.36
C ALA A 244 5.48 10.88 -9.67
N ARG A 245 5.37 9.56 -9.87
CA ARG A 245 4.63 8.99 -11.00
C ARG A 245 3.13 9.28 -10.93
N GLY A 246 2.53 9.29 -9.74
CA GLY A 246 1.11 9.63 -9.57
C GLY A 246 0.80 11.11 -9.84
N CYS A 247 1.83 11.95 -9.80
CA CYS A 247 1.76 13.40 -9.97
C CYS A 247 2.36 13.89 -11.29
N ASP A 248 2.79 12.96 -12.17
CA ASP A 248 3.47 13.26 -13.45
C ASP A 248 4.65 14.26 -13.33
N LEU A 249 5.43 14.17 -12.25
CA LEU A 249 6.62 15.02 -12.08
C LEU A 249 7.75 14.54 -13.00
N PRO A 250 8.41 15.46 -13.74
CA PRO A 250 9.54 15.12 -14.60
C PRO A 250 10.77 14.82 -13.75
N LEU A 251 10.93 13.57 -13.31
CA LEU A 251 12.21 13.09 -12.79
C LEU A 251 13.13 12.76 -13.96
N GLY A 252 14.26 13.47 -14.05
CA GLY A 252 15.35 13.04 -14.92
C GLY A 252 15.83 11.63 -14.52
N PRO A 253 16.28 10.78 -15.46
CA PRO A 253 16.68 9.40 -15.20
C PRO A 253 17.84 9.25 -14.20
N ASN A 254 18.52 10.34 -13.84
CA ASN A 254 19.65 10.34 -12.91
C ASN A 254 19.52 11.38 -11.78
N GLU A 255 18.36 11.99 -11.61
CA GLU A 255 18.17 13.02 -10.58
C GLU A 255 17.78 12.35 -9.26
N GLU A 256 18.62 12.50 -8.23
CA GLU A 256 18.28 11.96 -6.92
C GLU A 256 17.12 12.75 -6.32
N PRO A 257 16.08 12.07 -5.78
CA PRO A 257 14.91 12.74 -5.24
C PRO A 257 15.30 13.52 -3.98
N GLY A 258 15.62 14.80 -4.18
CA GLY A 258 15.93 15.75 -3.11
C GLY A 258 14.67 16.26 -2.40
N THR A 259 14.90 17.06 -1.36
CA THR A 259 13.83 17.74 -0.61
C THR A 259 12.95 18.64 -1.48
N GLU A 260 13.49 19.17 -2.59
CA GLU A 260 12.74 20.00 -3.55
C GLU A 260 11.63 19.22 -4.25
N LEU A 261 11.82 17.91 -4.45
CA LEU A 261 10.82 17.07 -5.11
C LEU A 261 9.60 16.85 -4.22
N PHE A 262 9.79 16.81 -2.90
CA PHE A 262 8.68 16.79 -1.94
C PHE A 262 7.88 18.09 -1.98
N GLN A 263 8.55 19.22 -2.06
CA GLN A 263 7.89 20.52 -2.10
C GLN A 263 7.10 20.67 -3.41
N MET A 264 7.71 20.31 -4.54
CA MET A 264 7.04 20.31 -5.84
C MET A 264 5.85 19.34 -5.89
N ALA A 265 6.01 18.13 -5.34
CA ALA A 265 4.91 17.16 -5.24
C ALA A 265 3.80 17.64 -4.29
N TYR A 266 4.14 18.30 -3.18
CA TYR A 266 3.15 18.89 -2.27
C TYR A 266 2.40 20.06 -2.91
N ASP A 267 3.09 20.92 -3.66
CA ASP A 267 2.47 22.05 -4.34
C ASP A 267 1.57 21.59 -5.50
N GLN A 268 1.98 20.56 -6.25
CA GLN A 268 1.19 20.02 -7.37
C GLN A 268 0.07 19.05 -6.93
N CYS A 269 0.30 18.22 -5.91
CA CYS A 269 -0.65 17.17 -5.50
C CYS A 269 -1.20 17.32 -4.08
N GLY A 270 -0.51 18.02 -3.18
CA GLY A 270 -0.88 18.14 -1.77
C GLY A 270 -2.04 19.10 -1.49
N MET A 271 -2.27 20.11 -2.35
CA MET A 271 -3.38 21.06 -2.17
C MET A 271 -4.68 20.70 -2.90
N ARG A 272 -4.76 19.54 -3.57
CA ARG A 272 -6.06 19.01 -3.99
C ARG A 272 -6.63 18.13 -2.87
N PRO A 273 -7.69 18.54 -2.16
CA PRO A 273 -8.42 17.59 -1.34
C PRO A 273 -8.84 16.44 -2.25
N MET A 274 -8.34 15.24 -1.97
CA MET A 274 -8.63 14.01 -2.70
C MET A 274 -10.12 13.67 -2.57
N ILE A 275 -10.95 14.36 -3.33
CA ILE A 275 -12.33 14.01 -3.58
C ILE A 275 -12.33 13.16 -4.86
N GLY A 276 -12.22 11.85 -4.65
CA GLY A 276 -12.88 10.81 -5.46
C GLY A 276 -12.55 10.71 -6.95
N ARG A 277 -11.32 10.32 -7.31
CA ARG A 277 -11.08 9.70 -8.62
C ARG A 277 -10.67 8.22 -8.44
N PRO A 278 -11.45 7.24 -8.91
CA PRO A 278 -10.99 5.86 -8.95
C PRO A 278 -9.82 5.73 -9.93
N PRO A 279 -8.91 4.75 -9.75
CA PRO A 279 -7.77 4.56 -10.64
C PRO A 279 -8.29 4.23 -12.06
N SER A 280 -8.13 5.18 -12.99
CA SER A 280 -8.35 4.91 -14.41
C SER A 280 -7.39 3.81 -14.84
N ALA A 281 -7.95 2.74 -15.41
CA ALA A 281 -7.19 1.71 -16.10
C ALA A 281 -6.26 2.38 -17.13
N VAL A 282 -4.97 2.06 -17.03
CA VAL A 282 -3.93 2.50 -17.98
C VAL A 282 -4.28 1.93 -19.35
N ARG A 283 -4.65 2.81 -20.28
CA ARG A 283 -4.83 2.48 -21.70
C ARG A 283 -3.43 2.43 -22.35
N PRO A 284 -3.04 1.38 -23.09
CA PRO A 284 -1.75 1.33 -23.76
C PRO A 284 -1.69 2.41 -24.84
N THR A 285 -0.79 3.38 -24.70
CA THR A 285 -0.45 4.35 -25.74
C THR A 285 0.44 3.68 -26.79
N ARG A 286 -0.07 3.60 -28.02
CA ARG A 286 0.65 3.22 -29.23
C ARG A 286 1.61 4.36 -29.62
N PRO A 287 2.89 4.09 -29.92
CA PRO A 287 3.78 5.13 -30.44
C PRO A 287 3.43 5.42 -31.89
N ALA A 288 3.25 6.71 -32.19
CA ALA A 288 3.17 7.22 -33.56
C ALA A 288 4.55 7.75 -33.94
N ASP A 289 5.13 7.14 -34.96
CA ASP A 289 6.37 7.55 -35.60
C ASP A 289 6.13 8.69 -36.60
N SER A 290 7.14 9.58 -36.62
CA SER A 290 7.70 10.26 -37.79
C SER A 290 7.12 11.60 -38.31
N ALA A 291 8.02 12.59 -38.19
CA ALA A 291 8.63 13.35 -39.29
C ALA A 291 8.00 14.69 -39.73
N GLY A 292 8.77 15.76 -39.49
CA GLY A 292 9.35 16.52 -40.61
C GLY A 292 9.03 18.01 -40.71
N ALA A 293 10.03 18.83 -40.35
CA ALA A 293 10.65 19.88 -41.19
C ALA A 293 10.69 21.31 -40.57
N PRO A 294 11.84 22.02 -40.68
CA PRO A 294 12.05 23.39 -40.22
C PRO A 294 11.94 24.43 -41.36
N SER A 295 11.55 25.65 -41.03
CA SER A 295 11.72 26.89 -41.80
C SER A 295 11.61 28.02 -40.78
N GLY A 296 12.49 29.01 -40.65
CA GLY A 296 13.33 29.70 -41.63
C GLY A 296 13.11 31.18 -41.33
N GLY A 297 14.15 31.89 -40.91
CA GLY A 297 14.07 33.29 -40.44
C GLY A 297 13.75 34.31 -41.54
N GLY A 298 13.36 35.51 -41.11
CA GLY A 298 13.17 36.66 -42.00
C GLY A 298 12.86 37.93 -41.22
N SER A 299 13.87 38.79 -41.10
CA SER A 299 13.87 40.11 -40.47
C SER A 299 13.16 41.19 -41.30
N GLY A 300 12.78 42.28 -40.63
CA GLY A 300 12.52 43.61 -41.20
C GLY A 300 11.11 44.11 -40.89
N LEU A 301 10.82 45.39 -40.64
CA LEU A 301 11.56 46.65 -40.65
C LEU A 301 10.50 47.71 -40.21
N PHE A 302 10.86 48.69 -39.37
CA PHE A 302 10.36 50.10 -39.24
C PHE A 302 8.87 50.44 -39.56
N ASP A 303 8.10 51.19 -38.75
CA ASP A 303 8.25 52.62 -38.41
C ASP A 303 7.22 53.09 -37.31
N PRO A 304 7.24 54.33 -36.77
CA PRO A 304 6.81 54.71 -35.41
C PRO A 304 5.77 55.87 -35.32
N GLN A 305 5.13 56.02 -34.14
CA GLN A 305 4.58 57.25 -33.51
C GLN A 305 3.51 58.13 -34.26
N PRO A 306 2.82 59.14 -33.66
CA PRO A 306 3.04 59.85 -32.38
C PRO A 306 1.82 60.16 -31.44
N THR A 307 2.14 60.19 -30.14
CA THR A 307 1.91 61.19 -29.05
C THR A 307 0.79 62.29 -29.09
N LEU A 308 -0.17 62.19 -28.12
CA LEU A 308 -0.84 63.18 -27.16
C LEU A 308 -1.29 64.62 -27.61
N PRO A 309 -2.09 65.45 -26.86
CA PRO A 309 -2.54 65.48 -25.43
C PRO A 309 -4.06 65.92 -25.16
N PRO A 310 -4.53 66.18 -23.90
CA PRO A 310 -5.96 66.27 -23.46
C PRO A 310 -6.47 67.73 -23.26
N PRO A 311 -7.75 68.03 -22.84
CA PRO A 311 -8.12 68.10 -21.40
C PRO A 311 -9.63 67.95 -21.00
N ASN A 312 -9.83 67.88 -19.67
CA ASN A 312 -10.92 68.46 -18.85
C ASN A 312 -12.27 67.75 -18.52
N ARG A 313 -12.35 67.35 -17.23
CA ARG A 313 -13.30 67.74 -16.16
C ARG A 313 -14.82 67.47 -16.27
N ALA A 314 -15.26 66.70 -15.25
CA ALA A 314 -16.38 66.94 -14.32
C ALA A 314 -17.74 66.19 -14.50
N ALA A 315 -17.92 65.18 -13.63
CA ALA A 315 -19.12 64.79 -12.85
C ALA A 315 -20.41 64.28 -13.56
N PRO A 316 -21.37 63.65 -12.83
CA PRO A 316 -21.24 62.60 -11.82
C PRO A 316 -22.10 61.34 -12.14
N ALA A 317 -21.80 60.28 -11.39
CA ALA A 317 -22.53 59.03 -11.14
C ALA A 317 -23.96 58.87 -11.69
N THR A 318 -24.18 57.80 -12.46
CA THR A 318 -25.44 57.05 -12.45
C THR A 318 -25.11 55.57 -12.38
N GLN A 319 -25.51 54.93 -11.28
CA GLN A 319 -25.41 53.49 -11.05
C GLN A 319 -26.14 52.73 -12.16
N GLN A 320 -25.41 52.14 -13.10
CA GLN A 320 -25.93 51.04 -13.90
C GLN A 320 -25.67 49.75 -13.13
N GLN A 321 -26.73 49.23 -12.51
CA GLN A 321 -26.75 47.87 -11.99
C GLN A 321 -26.38 46.89 -13.12
N PRO A 322 -25.48 45.91 -12.88
CA PRO A 322 -25.21 44.89 -13.88
C PRO A 322 -26.49 44.09 -14.13
N ARG A 323 -26.97 44.14 -15.37
CA ARG A 323 -28.04 43.26 -15.88
C ARG A 323 -27.65 41.81 -15.58
N LYS A 324 -28.43 41.17 -14.70
CA LYS A 324 -28.44 39.71 -14.55
C LYS A 324 -28.77 39.10 -15.91
N THR A 325 -27.76 38.55 -16.58
CA THR A 325 -27.94 37.63 -17.68
C THR A 325 -28.66 36.41 -17.11
N GLN A 326 -29.93 36.21 -17.48
CA GLN A 326 -30.66 34.99 -17.16
C GLN A 326 -29.96 33.83 -17.88
N ALA A 327 -29.25 33.02 -17.10
CA ALA A 327 -28.68 31.77 -17.56
C ALA A 327 -29.82 30.82 -17.97
N ALA A 328 -29.58 30.08 -19.05
CA ALA A 328 -30.46 29.03 -19.54
C ALA A 328 -30.81 28.04 -18.42
N PRO A 329 -31.99 27.38 -18.47
CA PRO A 329 -32.39 26.40 -17.48
C PRO A 329 -31.34 25.28 -17.38
N ASP A 330 -30.62 25.28 -16.26
CA ASP A 330 -29.60 24.29 -15.96
C ASP A 330 -30.21 22.88 -16.00
N LYS A 331 -29.51 21.96 -16.67
CA LYS A 331 -29.72 20.53 -16.54
C LYS A 331 -29.81 20.19 -15.05
N PRO A 332 -30.80 19.40 -14.59
CA PRO A 332 -30.85 19.00 -13.18
C PRO A 332 -29.52 18.33 -12.83
N ALA A 333 -28.74 18.99 -11.98
CA ALA A 333 -27.47 18.47 -11.48
C ALA A 333 -27.77 17.13 -10.81
N LEU A 334 -26.99 16.09 -11.15
CA LEU A 334 -27.05 14.84 -10.43
C LEU A 334 -26.81 15.14 -8.94
N PRO A 335 -27.54 14.49 -8.02
CA PRO A 335 -27.37 14.74 -6.59
C PRO A 335 -25.92 14.53 -6.19
N ASP A 336 -25.36 15.52 -5.49
CA ASP A 336 -23.98 15.52 -5.03
C ASP A 336 -23.73 14.35 -4.05
N ASN A 337 -23.22 13.24 -4.56
CA ASN A 337 -22.82 12.06 -3.79
C ASN A 337 -21.75 12.40 -2.72
N THR A 338 -21.07 13.53 -2.84
CA THR A 338 -20.11 14.06 -1.85
C THR A 338 -20.76 14.29 -0.49
N ALA A 339 -21.95 14.90 -0.45
CA ALA A 339 -22.67 15.15 0.80
C ALA A 339 -23.08 13.86 1.52
N CYS A 340 -23.37 12.80 0.76
CA CYS A 340 -23.69 11.48 1.31
C CYS A 340 -22.45 10.83 1.95
N VAL A 341 -21.32 10.82 1.24
CA VAL A 341 -20.05 10.28 1.73
C VAL A 341 -19.55 11.04 2.97
N ASP A 342 -19.72 12.36 3.02
CA ASP A 342 -19.35 13.18 4.16
C ASP A 342 -20.16 12.81 5.42
N ARG A 343 -21.46 12.58 5.29
CA ARG A 343 -22.31 12.09 6.41
C ARG A 343 -21.87 10.71 6.89
N CYS A 344 -21.52 9.80 5.99
CA CYS A 344 -20.98 8.50 6.37
C CYS A 344 -19.67 8.63 7.15
N SER A 345 -18.78 9.55 6.73
CA SER A 345 -17.52 9.80 7.43
C SER A 345 -17.73 10.42 8.83
N ALA A 346 -18.70 11.32 8.98
CA ALA A 346 -19.07 11.91 10.27
C ALA A 346 -19.63 10.85 11.22
N THR A 347 -20.49 9.97 10.71
CA THR A 347 -21.06 8.85 11.47
C THR A 347 -19.97 7.87 11.94
N GLN A 348 -19.00 7.57 11.08
CA GLN A 348 -17.84 6.75 11.45
C GLN A 348 -17.04 7.38 12.59
N LYS A 349 -16.73 8.69 12.51
CA LYS A 349 -16.02 9.41 13.57
C LYS A 349 -16.79 9.38 14.89
N GLN A 350 -18.11 9.54 14.83
CA GLN A 350 -18.97 9.47 16.00
C GLN A 350 -18.99 8.05 16.62
N CYS A 351 -19.08 7.01 15.79
CA CYS A 351 -18.99 5.62 16.22
C CYS A 351 -17.64 5.32 16.91
N ASN A 352 -16.54 5.76 16.30
CA ASN A 352 -15.21 5.58 16.88
C ASN A 352 -15.05 6.27 18.24
N ARG A 353 -15.68 7.44 18.45
CA ARG A 353 -15.71 8.10 19.77
C ARG A 353 -16.47 7.28 20.81
N GLY A 354 -17.51 6.54 20.41
CA GLY A 354 -18.26 5.63 21.28
C GLY A 354 -17.46 4.39 21.72
N CYS A 355 -16.47 3.96 20.94
CA CYS A 355 -15.59 2.85 21.31
C CYS A 355 -14.57 3.19 22.41
N GLY A 356 -14.40 4.47 22.75
CA GLY A 356 -13.39 4.93 23.70
C GLY A 356 -11.98 4.99 23.12
N GLY A 357 -11.05 5.48 23.94
CA GLY A 357 -9.62 5.49 23.62
C GLY A 357 -9.03 4.09 23.57
N GLU A 358 -7.87 3.94 22.94
CA GLU A 358 -7.15 2.65 22.90
C GLU A 358 -6.83 2.19 24.33
N PRO A 359 -7.30 0.99 24.74
CA PRO A 359 -7.07 0.49 26.08
C PRO A 359 -5.61 0.09 26.27
N LYS A 360 -5.09 0.32 27.49
CA LYS A 360 -3.72 -0.08 27.85
C LYS A 360 -3.61 -1.55 28.31
N LEU A 361 -4.75 -2.16 28.66
CA LEU A 361 -4.84 -3.53 29.13
C LEU A 361 -5.12 -4.46 27.94
N SER A 362 -4.31 -5.51 27.80
CA SER A 362 -4.46 -6.50 26.71
C SER A 362 -5.82 -7.20 26.72
N SER A 363 -6.42 -7.38 27.91
CA SER A 363 -7.75 -7.98 28.08
C SER A 363 -8.89 -7.15 27.47
N GLU A 364 -8.76 -5.83 27.44
CA GLU A 364 -9.77 -4.91 26.89
C GLU A 364 -9.58 -4.64 25.39
N TYR A 365 -8.38 -4.94 24.87
CA TYR A 365 -8.00 -4.66 23.50
C TYR A 365 -8.89 -5.38 22.48
N GLY A 366 -9.25 -6.64 22.76
CA GLY A 366 -10.15 -7.42 21.89
C GLY A 366 -11.52 -6.75 21.73
N ARG A 367 -12.10 -6.23 22.81
CA ARG A 367 -13.40 -5.54 22.79
C ARG A 367 -13.32 -4.22 22.04
N TRP A 368 -12.25 -3.44 22.23
CA TRP A 368 -12.03 -2.19 21.51
C TRP A 368 -11.85 -2.43 20.00
N GLN A 369 -11.06 -3.43 19.62
CA GLN A 369 -10.88 -3.82 18.21
C GLN A 369 -12.20 -4.24 17.57
N GLN A 370 -13.00 -5.03 18.27
CA GLN A 370 -14.31 -5.46 17.77
C GLN A 370 -15.25 -4.26 17.56
N CYS A 371 -15.25 -3.29 18.46
CA CYS A 371 -16.02 -2.05 18.31
C CYS A 371 -15.55 -1.23 17.08
N GLN A 372 -14.24 -1.05 16.91
CA GLN A 372 -13.69 -0.36 15.73
C GLN A 372 -14.04 -1.06 14.42
N ALA A 373 -13.95 -2.39 14.39
CA ALA A 373 -14.29 -3.18 13.21
C ALA A 373 -15.77 -2.99 12.82
N GLN A 374 -16.68 -2.97 13.80
CA GLN A 374 -18.10 -2.69 13.57
C GLN A 374 -18.34 -1.27 13.03
N CYS A 375 -17.64 -0.26 13.57
CA CYS A 375 -17.72 1.12 13.07
C CYS A 375 -17.20 1.26 11.63
N LEU A 376 -16.15 0.53 11.27
CA LEU A 376 -15.63 0.50 9.90
C LEU A 376 -16.59 -0.20 8.93
N GLN A 377 -17.20 -1.30 9.37
CA GLN A 377 -18.16 -2.05 8.56
C GLN A 377 -19.45 -1.26 8.30
N SER A 378 -19.94 -0.49 9.28
CA SER A 378 -21.11 0.37 9.08
C SER A 378 -20.80 1.54 8.15
N ALA A 379 -19.62 2.14 8.28
CA ALA A 379 -19.17 3.23 7.42
C ALA A 379 -18.98 2.78 5.95
N SER A 380 -18.43 1.58 5.71
CA SER A 380 -18.27 1.04 4.36
C SER A 380 -19.61 0.76 3.70
N ARG A 381 -20.57 0.15 4.43
CA ARG A 381 -21.95 -0.05 3.96
C ARG A 381 -22.63 1.27 3.60
N CYS A 382 -22.47 2.29 4.45
CA CYS A 382 -23.01 3.63 4.19
C CYS A 382 -22.44 4.23 2.90
N ARG A 383 -21.12 4.13 2.67
CA ARG A 383 -20.48 4.66 1.45
C ARG A 383 -20.91 3.92 0.19
N LEU A 384 -21.11 2.60 0.27
CA LEU A 384 -21.61 1.81 -0.86
C LEU A 384 -23.06 2.18 -1.23
N ALA A 385 -23.88 2.56 -0.25
CA ALA A 385 -25.24 3.04 -0.50
C ALA A 385 -25.31 4.46 -1.09
N CYS A 386 -24.19 5.21 -1.07
CA CYS A 386 -24.08 6.53 -1.68
C CYS A 386 -23.60 6.50 -3.15
N GLN A 387 -23.29 5.31 -3.68
CA GLN A 387 -22.94 5.08 -5.09
C GLN A 387 -24.20 4.67 -5.85
#